data_AF-L0GU74-F1
#
_entry.id   AF-L0GU74-F1
#
_cell.length_a   1.000
_cell.length_b   1.000
_cell.length_c   1.000
_cell.angle_alpha   90.00
_cell.angle_beta   90.00
_cell.angle_gamma   90.00
#
_symmetry.space_group_name_H-M   'P 1'
#
loop_
_entity.id
_entity.type
_entity.pdbx_description
1 polymer ?
#
loop_
_entity_poly.entity_id
_entity_poly.type
_entity_poly.pdbx_seq_one_letter_code
_entity_poly.pdbx_strand_id
1 'polypeptide(L)' 'MSKPAEKKPLISIGKPKENVAQLAAQNDGPKHAEKPALKRLNVNIDAKLHSRFKKTVTNKDQDMTNVVTSLLEQWLAVNE' A
#
# COMPACT_ATOMS: atom_id res chain seq x y z
N MET A 1 46.78 -12.80 20.36
CA MET A 1 46.59 -11.52 19.65
C MET A 1 46.09 -11.85 18.25
N SER A 2 44.98 -11.23 17.84
CA SER A 2 44.01 -11.70 16.84
C SER A 2 44.48 -11.60 15.37
N LYS A 3 44.10 -12.57 14.54
CA LYS A 3 44.27 -12.56 13.07
C LYS A 3 43.40 -11.47 12.42
N PRO A 4 43.88 -10.74 11.39
CA PRO A 4 43.02 -9.84 10.62
C PRO A 4 42.17 -10.64 9.63
N ALA A 5 40.87 -10.38 9.60
CA ALA A 5 39.94 -11.02 8.66
C ALA A 5 40.14 -10.43 7.24
N GLU A 6 40.61 -11.27 6.31
CA GLU A 6 40.66 -10.94 4.89
C GLU A 6 39.24 -10.82 4.32
N LYS A 7 38.85 -9.59 3.96
CA LYS A 7 37.63 -9.34 3.19
C LYS A 7 37.88 -9.82 1.75
N LYS A 8 37.30 -10.96 1.39
CA LYS A 8 37.26 -11.45 0.00
C LYS A 8 36.75 -10.32 -0.93
N PRO A 9 37.40 -10.08 -2.08
CA PRO A 9 36.95 -9.03 -2.99
C PRO A 9 35.53 -9.36 -3.49
N LEU A 10 34.65 -8.37 -3.39
CA LEU A 10 33.32 -8.41 -3.99
C LEU A 10 33.51 -8.67 -5.49
N ILE A 11 32.96 -9.77 -5.98
CA ILE A 11 33.07 -10.19 -7.37
C ILE A 11 32.60 -9.01 -8.23
N SER A 12 33.53 -8.37 -8.95
CA SER A 12 33.19 -7.33 -9.93
C SER A 12 32.47 -8.01 -11.08
N ILE A 13 31.15 -8.15 -10.97
CA ILE A 13 30.29 -8.47 -12.11
C ILE A 13 30.49 -7.31 -13.09
N GLY A 14 31.14 -7.61 -14.22
CA GLY A 14 31.49 -6.64 -15.25
C GLY A 14 30.29 -5.80 -15.70
N LYS A 15 30.58 -4.71 -16.42
CA LYS A 15 29.59 -3.74 -16.89
C LYS A 15 28.33 -4.47 -17.41
N PRO A 16 27.13 -4.15 -16.89
CA PRO A 16 25.90 -4.79 -17.34
C PRO A 16 25.77 -4.61 -18.87
N LYS A 17 25.38 -5.68 -19.56
CA LYS A 17 25.09 -5.61 -21.00
C LYS A 17 24.02 -4.53 -21.22
N GLU A 18 24.15 -3.75 -22.29
CA GLU A 18 23.26 -2.63 -22.65
C GLU A 18 21.76 -2.97 -22.52
N ASN A 19 21.40 -4.19 -22.87
CA ASN A 19 20.03 -4.71 -22.79
C ASN A 19 19.46 -4.75 -21.36
N VAL A 20 20.28 -4.89 -20.32
CA VAL A 20 19.84 -4.91 -18.91
C VAL A 20 19.56 -3.48 -18.43
N ALA A 21 20.36 -2.50 -18.86
CA ALA A 21 20.12 -1.09 -18.55
C ALA A 21 18.84 -0.58 -19.24
N GLN A 22 18.60 -1.02 -20.48
CA GLN A 22 17.39 -0.69 -21.22
C GLN A 22 16.14 -1.34 -20.59
N LEU A 23 16.23 -2.60 -20.12
CA LEU A 23 15.11 -3.26 -19.40
C LEU A 23 14.78 -2.59 -18.06
N ALA A 24 15.79 -2.08 -17.34
CA ALA A 24 15.58 -1.36 -16.09
C ALA A 24 14.86 -0.03 -16.33
N ALA A 25 15.30 0.74 -17.34
CA ALA A 25 14.69 2.02 -17.71
C ALA A 25 13.23 1.87 -18.19
N GLN A 26 12.86 0.74 -18.80
CA GLN A 26 11.48 0.46 -19.21
C GLN A 26 10.55 0.09 -18.04
N ASN A 27 11.09 -0.44 -16.95
CA ASN A 27 10.30 -0.78 -15.76
C ASN A 27 10.13 0.41 -14.80
N ASP A 28 10.92 1.47 -14.95
CA ASP A 28 10.69 2.80 -14.36
C ASP A 28 9.55 3.55 -15.09
N GLY A 29 8.43 2.85 -15.32
CA GLY A 29 7.19 3.43 -15.79
C GLY A 29 6.71 4.58 -14.88
N PRO A 30 5.75 5.40 -15.34
CA PRO A 30 5.38 6.64 -14.68
C PRO A 30 5.10 6.40 -13.19
N LYS A 31 5.99 6.99 -12.38
CA LYS A 31 5.90 7.19 -10.94
C LYS A 31 4.43 7.27 -10.55
N HIS A 32 3.95 6.23 -9.86
CA HIS A 32 2.54 6.11 -9.44
C HIS A 32 2.03 7.47 -8.97
N ALA A 33 0.97 7.97 -9.62
CA ALA A 33 0.34 9.22 -9.24
C ALA A 33 0.17 9.26 -7.73
N GLU A 34 0.74 10.29 -7.08
CA GLU A 34 0.66 10.46 -5.63
C GLU A 34 -0.82 10.46 -5.25
N LYS A 35 -1.26 9.40 -4.59
CA LYS A 35 -2.63 9.34 -4.06
C LYS A 35 -2.77 10.53 -3.10
N PRO A 36 -3.83 11.34 -3.21
CA PRO A 36 -4.03 12.47 -2.31
C PRO A 36 -3.92 11.98 -0.87
N ALA A 37 -3.26 12.78 -0.02
CA ALA A 37 -3.04 12.44 1.38
C ALA A 37 -4.39 12.34 2.11
N LEU A 38 -4.96 11.13 2.15
CA LEU A 38 -6.20 10.83 2.84
C LEU A 38 -5.98 10.99 4.35
N LYS A 39 -6.77 11.87 4.98
CA LYS A 39 -6.77 12.02 6.44
C LYS A 39 -7.32 10.74 7.06
N ARG A 40 -6.57 10.15 7.99
CA ARG A 40 -6.97 8.92 8.68
C ARG A 40 -7.90 9.28 9.84
N LEU A 41 -9.14 8.83 9.79
CA LEU A 41 -10.08 8.87 10.91
C LEU A 41 -10.14 7.49 11.57
N ASN A 42 -9.92 7.44 12.88
CA ASN A 42 -10.15 6.22 13.65
C ASN A 42 -11.50 6.33 14.35
N VAL A 43 -12.37 5.34 14.16
CA VAL A 43 -13.74 5.34 14.67
C VAL A 43 -13.90 4.17 15.64
N ASN A 44 -14.44 4.44 16.82
CA ASN A 44 -14.78 3.38 17.77
C ASN A 44 -16.16 2.82 17.43
N ILE A 45 -16.21 1.55 17.05
CA ILE A 45 -17.44 0.84 16.70
C ILE A 45 -17.58 -0.35 17.65
N ASP A 46 -18.79 -0.57 18.16
CA ASP A 46 -19.10 -1.76 18.95
C ASP A 46 -18.67 -3.05 18.22
N ALA A 47 -18.11 -4.01 18.97
CA ALA A 47 -17.52 -5.21 18.41
C ALA A 47 -18.53 -6.10 17.68
N LYS A 48 -19.77 -6.18 18.20
CA LYS A 48 -20.85 -6.96 17.58
C LYS A 48 -21.32 -6.30 16.30
N LEU A 49 -21.44 -4.97 16.30
CA LEU A 49 -21.75 -4.19 15.11
C LEU A 49 -20.67 -4.35 14.03
N HIS A 50 -19.40 -4.20 14.39
CA HIS A 50 -18.28 -4.36 13.46
C HIS A 50 -18.20 -5.79 12.88
N SER A 51 -18.52 -6.82 13.67
CA SER A 51 -18.57 -8.21 13.19
C SER A 51 -19.64 -8.41 12.11
N ARG A 52 -20.85 -7.89 12.34
CA ARG A 52 -21.95 -7.94 11.36
C ARG A 52 -21.59 -7.16 10.10
N PHE A 53 -21.04 -5.97 10.28
CA PHE A 53 -20.62 -5.11 9.19
C PHE A 53 -19.62 -5.80 8.27
N LYS A 54 -18.53 -6.37 8.83
CA LYS A 54 -17.55 -7.13 8.05
C LYS A 54 -18.17 -8.28 7.27
N LYS A 55 -19.02 -9.09 7.89
CA LYS A 55 -19.70 -10.20 7.20
C LYS A 55 -20.52 -9.71 6.00
N THR A 56 -21.26 -8.63 6.16
CA THR A 56 -22.08 -8.07 5.08
C THR A 56 -21.22 -7.49 3.96
N VAL A 57 -20.15 -6.77 4.29
CA VAL A 57 -19.22 -6.19 3.33
C VAL A 57 -18.54 -7.28 2.51
N THR A 58 -18.04 -8.35 3.16
CA THR A 58 -17.45 -9.50 2.48
C THR A 58 -18.46 -10.23 1.59
N ASN A 59 -19.68 -10.47 2.06
CA ASN A 59 -20.70 -11.16 1.27
C ASN A 59 -21.15 -10.40 0.02
N LYS A 60 -20.99 -9.07 0.00
CA LYS A 60 -21.36 -8.21 -1.12
C LYS A 60 -20.17 -7.86 -2.02
N ASP A 61 -18.98 -8.39 -1.74
CA ASP A 61 -17.73 -8.07 -2.44
C ASP A 61 -17.47 -6.55 -2.51
N GLN A 62 -17.69 -5.86 -1.38
CA GLN A 62 -17.49 -4.42 -1.26
C GLN A 62 -16.26 -4.09 -0.43
N ASP A 63 -15.67 -2.92 -0.66
CA ASP A 63 -14.62 -2.40 0.20
C ASP A 63 -15.21 -1.72 1.45
N MET A 64 -14.65 -2.05 2.60
CA MET A 64 -15.13 -1.55 3.89
C MET A 64 -15.02 -0.03 4.03
N THR A 65 -13.94 0.56 3.48
CA THR A 65 -13.70 2.01 3.52
C THR A 65 -14.74 2.73 2.68
N ASN A 66 -15.00 2.24 1.47
CA ASN A 66 -16.00 2.84 0.58
C ASN A 66 -17.38 2.86 1.21
N VAL A 67 -17.80 1.76 1.85
CA VAL A 67 -19.10 1.69 2.52
C VAL A 67 -19.19 2.69 3.68
N VAL A 68 -18.14 2.83 4.49
CA VAL A 68 -18.12 3.81 5.59
C VAL A 68 -18.18 5.24 5.05
N THR A 69 -17.41 5.56 4.01
CA THR A 69 -17.41 6.89 3.39
C THR A 69 -18.79 7.24 2.85
N SER A 70 -19.43 6.33 2.11
CA SER A 70 -20.77 6.58 1.57
C SER A 70 -21.82 6.78 2.67
N LEU A 71 -21.73 6.05 3.79
CA LEU A 71 -22.62 6.25 4.94
C LEU A 71 -22.43 7.64 5.58
N LEU A 72 -21.18 8.10 5.69
CA LEU A 72 -20.88 9.43 6.22
C LEU A 72 -21.39 10.53 5.29
N GLU A 73 -21.17 10.40 3.97
CA GLU A 73 -21.66 11.34 2.96
C GLU A 73 -23.19 11.43 2.96
N GLN A 74 -23.88 10.29 3.01
CA GLN A 74 -25.34 10.24 3.09
C GLN A 74 -25.87 10.89 4.37
N TRP A 75 -25.21 10.65 5.50
CA TRP A 75 -25.60 11.25 6.76
C TRP A 75 -25.40 12.78 6.73
N LEU A 76 -24.26 13.25 6.23
CA LEU A 76 -23.99 14.69 6.07
C LEU A 76 -25.05 15.37 5.20
N ALA A 77 -25.40 14.78 4.05
CA ALA A 77 -26.41 15.34 3.14
C ALA A 77 -27.81 15.49 3.75
N VAL A 78 -28.11 14.81 4.86
CA VAL A 78 -29.41 14.87 5.54
C VAL A 78 -29.36 15.77 6.79
N ASN A 79 -28.18 16.02 7.36
CA ASN A 79 -28.03 16.66 8.68
C ASN A 79 -27.30 18.01 8.63
N GLU A 80 -26.68 18.37 7.50
CA GLU A 80 -26.28 19.75 7.16
C GLU A 80 -27.35 20.45 6.31
#